data_AF-A0A834IUY2-F1
#
_entry.id   AF-A0A834IUY2-F1
#
_cell.length_a   1.000
_cell.length_b   1.000
_cell.length_c   1.000
_cell.angle_alpha   90.00
_cell.angle_beta   90.00
_cell.angle_gamma   90.00
#
_symmetry.space_group_name_H-M   'P 1'
#
loop_
_entity.id
_entity.type
_entity.pdbx_description
1 polymer ?
#
loop_
_entity_poly.entity_id
_entity_poly.type
_entity_poly.pdbx_seq_one_letter_code
_entity_poly.pdbx_strand_id
1 'polypeptide(L)'
;MNILKRTLKLTKNFTQLRHCSGTLYEPDYLEGLKPKVPIYDALNIQMRGYDYPVLESYQKYLNNIIKNMDINVEDGWALPAQIFKITKFKPQTEIIDSEYTLNLYDRTLQITDVPTTQLPLLLRVIEATTPVGVSINIVQHDDHYEEDRYIPDTDLLALKQELDDIGGPSKKK
;
A
#
# COMPACT_ATOMS: atom_id res chain seq x y z
N MET A 1 -4.88 67.47 -54.14
CA MET A 1 -3.55 67.42 -53.50
C MET A 1 -3.72 67.58 -52.00
N ASN A 2 -3.42 66.52 -51.25
CA ASN A 2 -2.67 66.50 -49.99
C ASN A 2 -3.09 65.33 -49.12
N ILE A 3 -2.30 64.27 -49.28
CA ILE A 3 -2.21 63.08 -48.46
C ILE A 3 -1.58 63.49 -47.13
N LEU A 4 -2.27 63.23 -46.02
CA LEU A 4 -1.66 63.25 -44.68
C LEU A 4 -1.52 61.82 -44.16
N LYS A 5 -0.26 61.48 -43.92
CA LYS A 5 0.27 60.16 -43.59
C LYS A 5 0.05 59.82 -42.11
N ARG A 6 -0.14 58.52 -41.85
CA ARG A 6 0.35 57.69 -40.72
C ARG A 6 0.45 58.35 -39.33
N THR A 7 -0.06 57.72 -38.28
CA THR A 7 0.60 56.55 -37.67
C THR A 7 -0.33 55.88 -36.65
N LEU A 8 -0.53 54.56 -36.80
CA LEU A 8 -1.09 53.72 -35.73
C LEU A 8 0.03 53.40 -34.75
N LYS A 9 -0.03 53.96 -33.54
CA LYS A 9 0.86 53.55 -32.43
C LYS A 9 0.33 52.23 -31.87
N LEU A 10 0.90 51.13 -32.33
CA LEU A 10 0.71 49.82 -31.73
C LEU A 10 1.54 49.77 -30.43
N THR A 11 0.95 50.18 -29.31
CA THR A 11 1.57 49.99 -27.99
C THR A 11 1.47 48.52 -27.62
N LYS A 12 2.50 47.74 -27.98
CA LYS A 12 2.73 46.41 -27.39
C LYS A 12 3.20 46.63 -25.95
N ASN A 13 2.25 46.76 -25.05
CA ASN A 13 2.52 46.62 -23.62
C ASN A 13 2.79 45.13 -23.37
N PHE A 14 4.05 44.72 -23.53
CA PHE A 14 4.54 43.48 -22.92
C PHE A 14 4.61 43.73 -21.42
N THR A 15 3.48 43.59 -20.74
CA THR A 15 3.48 43.30 -19.31
C THR A 15 4.09 41.92 -19.16
N GLN A 16 5.40 41.88 -18.86
CA GLN A 16 5.99 40.72 -18.24
C GLN A 16 5.29 40.51 -16.91
N LEU A 17 4.22 39.72 -16.92
CA LEU A 17 3.70 39.11 -15.72
C LEU A 17 4.81 38.20 -15.22
N ARG A 18 5.62 38.71 -14.28
CA ARG A 18 6.41 37.86 -13.40
C ARG A 18 5.38 37.09 -12.58
N HIS A 19 4.96 35.94 -13.10
CA HIS A 19 4.27 34.93 -12.31
C HIS A 19 5.29 34.40 -11.31
N CYS A 20 5.45 35.09 -10.18
CA CYS A 20 5.92 34.46 -8.96
C CYS A 20 4.70 33.81 -8.35
N SER A 21 4.37 32.60 -8.80
CA SER A 21 3.30 31.78 -8.23
C SER A 21 3.76 30.97 -7.02
N GLY A 22 5.02 31.12 -6.59
CA GLY A 22 5.55 30.48 -5.39
C GLY A 22 5.09 31.16 -4.11
N THR A 23 4.83 30.33 -3.09
CA THR A 23 4.71 30.78 -1.69
C THR A 23 5.97 31.55 -1.27
N LEU A 24 5.89 32.48 -0.30
CA LEU A 24 7.00 33.37 0.12
C LEU A 24 8.31 32.63 0.47
N TYR A 25 8.22 31.34 0.81
CA TYR A 25 9.33 30.53 1.32
C TYR A 25 9.78 29.38 0.41
N GLU A 26 8.99 28.95 -0.59
CA GLU A 26 9.37 27.84 -1.48
C GLU A 26 9.76 28.35 -2.88
N PRO A 27 10.96 28.00 -3.38
CA PRO A 27 11.34 28.30 -4.77
C PRO A 27 10.47 27.61 -5.82
N ASP A 28 10.19 28.28 -6.95
CA ASP A 28 9.34 27.80 -8.04
C ASP A 28 9.72 26.40 -8.60
N TYR A 29 11.00 25.99 -8.48
CA TYR A 29 11.43 24.66 -8.94
C TYR A 29 10.89 23.52 -8.08
N LEU A 30 10.60 23.74 -6.79
CA LEU A 30 10.00 22.73 -5.92
C LEU A 30 8.55 22.46 -6.31
N GLU A 31 7.83 23.48 -6.76
CA GLU A 31 6.45 23.32 -7.26
C GLU A 31 6.42 22.55 -8.58
N GLY A 32 7.42 22.75 -9.45
CA GLY A 32 7.55 21.98 -10.70
C GLY A 32 7.94 20.51 -10.51
N LEU A 33 8.53 20.15 -9.37
CA LEU A 33 8.89 18.78 -9.00
C LEU A 33 7.73 17.99 -8.39
N LYS A 34 6.70 18.68 -7.86
CA LYS A 34 5.51 18.02 -7.32
C LYS A 34 4.78 17.33 -8.48
N PRO A 35 4.40 16.04 -8.33
CA PRO A 35 3.71 15.34 -9.38
C PRO A 35 2.37 16.02 -9.66
N LYS A 36 2.02 16.14 -10.94
CA LYS A 36 0.76 16.77 -11.38
C LYS A 36 -0.47 16.05 -10.83
N VAL A 37 -0.34 14.75 -10.59
CA VAL A 37 -1.37 13.90 -9.99
C VAL A 37 -0.83 13.41 -8.65
N PRO A 38 -1.62 13.45 -7.57
CA PRO A 38 -1.21 12.88 -6.31
C PRO A 38 -0.92 11.38 -6.47
N ILE A 39 0.08 10.93 -5.73
CA ILE A 39 0.57 9.55 -5.75
C ILE A 39 0.30 9.00 -4.35
N TYR A 40 -0.20 7.77 -4.27
CA TYR A 40 -0.34 7.07 -3.00
C TYR A 40 1.00 6.54 -2.53
N ASP A 41 1.18 6.51 -1.21
CA ASP A 41 2.29 5.82 -0.57
C ASP A 41 2.21 4.30 -0.83
N ALA A 42 3.20 3.55 -0.33
CA ALA A 42 3.22 2.09 -0.47
C ALA A 42 1.91 1.46 0.05
N LEU A 43 1.31 0.61 -0.78
CA LEU A 43 0.10 -0.14 -0.46
C LEU A 43 0.39 -1.64 -0.50
N ASN A 44 -0.13 -2.35 0.49
CA ASN A 44 -0.07 -3.80 0.59
C ASN A 44 -1.41 -4.41 0.15
N ILE A 45 -1.37 -5.24 -0.88
CA ILE A 45 -2.49 -6.10 -1.30
C ILE A 45 -2.29 -7.46 -0.64
N GLN A 46 -3.05 -7.72 0.42
CA GLN A 46 -3.06 -8.97 1.16
C GLN A 46 -4.11 -9.91 0.57
N MET A 47 -3.71 -11.14 0.27
CA MET A 47 -4.58 -12.18 -0.26
C MET A 47 -4.52 -13.37 0.68
N ARG A 48 -5.67 -13.76 1.22
CA ARG A 48 -5.82 -14.87 2.16
C ARG A 48 -6.73 -15.94 1.57
N GLY A 49 -6.33 -17.20 1.70
CA GLY A 49 -7.10 -18.33 1.18
C GLY A 49 -6.74 -19.65 1.86
N TYR A 50 -7.68 -20.59 1.84
CA TYR A 50 -7.48 -21.94 2.38
C TYR A 50 -6.80 -22.89 1.38
N ASP A 51 -6.98 -22.61 0.08
CA ASP A 51 -6.40 -23.41 -1.01
C ASP A 51 -5.13 -22.75 -1.55
N TYR A 52 -3.99 -23.39 -1.30
CA TYR A 52 -2.67 -22.85 -1.61
C TYR A 52 -2.43 -22.68 -3.13
N PRO A 53 -2.63 -23.69 -4.00
CA PRO A 53 -2.48 -23.54 -5.45
C PRO A 53 -3.27 -22.37 -6.06
N VAL A 54 -4.51 -22.16 -5.61
CA VAL A 54 -5.37 -21.08 -6.11
C VAL A 54 -4.79 -19.74 -5.70
N LEU A 55 -4.38 -19.60 -4.44
CA LEU A 55 -3.80 -18.37 -3.91
C LEU A 55 -2.51 -17.99 -4.63
N GLU A 56 -1.61 -18.96 -4.85
CA GLU A 56 -0.31 -18.74 -5.51
C GLU A 56 -0.49 -18.38 -7.00
N SER A 57 -1.40 -19.08 -7.69
CA SER A 57 -1.73 -18.76 -9.07
C SER A 57 -2.35 -17.36 -9.20
N TYR A 58 -3.19 -16.97 -8.23
CA TYR A 58 -3.82 -15.66 -8.22
C TYR A 58 -2.82 -14.53 -7.94
N GLN A 59 -1.91 -14.69 -6.98
CA GLN A 59 -0.81 -13.74 -6.76
C GLN A 59 -0.01 -13.50 -8.05
N LYS A 60 0.37 -14.58 -8.75
CA LYS A 60 1.10 -14.48 -10.02
C LYS A 60 0.30 -13.74 -11.09
N TYR A 61 -0.99 -14.04 -11.19
CA TYR A 61 -1.90 -13.36 -12.11
C TYR A 61 -2.01 -11.86 -11.81
N LEU A 62 -2.18 -11.50 -10.53
CA LEU A 62 -2.29 -10.12 -10.09
C LEU A 62 -1.00 -9.33 -10.37
N ASN A 63 0.16 -9.91 -10.05
CA ASN A 63 1.46 -9.31 -10.35
C ASN A 63 1.61 -8.96 -11.84
N ASN A 64 1.15 -9.86 -12.72
CA ASN A 64 1.19 -9.61 -14.17
C ASN A 64 0.23 -8.49 -14.59
N ILE A 65 -0.99 -8.42 -14.02
CA ILE A 65 -1.94 -7.33 -14.29
C ILE A 65 -1.33 -5.99 -13.87
N ILE A 66 -0.80 -5.91 -12.66
CA ILE A 66 -0.27 -4.65 -12.10
C ILE A 66 0.89 -4.15 -12.96
N LYS A 67 1.79 -5.05 -13.37
CA LYS A 67 2.87 -4.73 -14.32
C LYS A 67 2.34 -4.26 -15.68
N ASN A 68 1.28 -4.87 -16.19
CA ASN A 68 0.65 -4.45 -17.46
C ASN A 68 -0.10 -3.11 -17.35
N MET A 69 -0.43 -2.67 -16.14
CA MET A 69 -1.02 -1.35 -15.87
C MET A 69 0.04 -0.27 -15.64
N ASP A 70 1.32 -0.59 -15.85
CA ASP A 70 2.47 0.29 -15.60
C ASP A 70 2.56 0.79 -14.14
N ILE A 71 2.09 -0.01 -13.19
CA ILE A 71 2.21 0.25 -11.74
C ILE A 71 3.44 -0.49 -11.21
N ASN A 72 4.21 0.17 -10.34
CA ASN A 72 5.41 -0.43 -9.76
C ASN A 72 5.05 -1.46 -8.67
N VAL A 73 5.63 -2.67 -8.79
CA VAL A 73 5.53 -3.72 -7.76
C VAL A 73 6.88 -3.81 -7.09
N GLU A 74 6.94 -3.46 -5.81
CA GLU A 74 8.18 -3.37 -5.04
C GLU A 74 8.63 -4.74 -4.54
N ASP A 75 7.79 -5.41 -3.75
CA ASP A 75 8.05 -6.75 -3.21
C ASP A 75 6.77 -7.59 -3.20
N GLY A 76 6.96 -8.90 -3.08
CA GLY A 76 5.88 -9.86 -2.89
C GLY A 76 6.34 -10.98 -1.97
N TRP A 77 5.70 -11.12 -0.82
CA TRP A 77 6.08 -12.10 0.20
C TRP A 77 4.90 -12.94 0.68
N ALA A 78 5.28 -13.98 1.41
CA ALA A 78 4.39 -14.93 2.04
C ALA A 78 4.49 -14.79 3.56
N LEU A 79 3.36 -14.83 4.25
CA LEU A 79 3.35 -15.00 5.71
C LEU A 79 3.20 -16.48 6.08
N PRO A 80 3.69 -16.89 7.28
CA PRO A 80 3.51 -18.25 7.76
C PRO A 80 2.02 -18.60 7.87
N ALA A 81 1.67 -19.83 7.49
CA ALA A 81 0.28 -20.27 7.49
C ALA A 81 -0.29 -20.34 8.92
N GLN A 82 -1.50 -19.82 9.10
CA GLN A 82 -2.21 -19.91 10.37
C GLN A 82 -2.98 -21.23 10.42
N ILE A 83 -2.67 -22.07 11.41
CA ILE A 83 -3.24 -23.41 11.57
C ILE A 83 -4.37 -23.33 12.59
N PHE A 84 -5.61 -23.51 12.13
CA PHE A 84 -6.79 -23.54 12.98
C PHE A 84 -7.21 -24.99 13.26
N LYS A 85 -7.29 -25.35 14.54
CA LYS A 85 -7.85 -26.63 14.98
C LYS A 85 -9.33 -26.42 15.29
N ILE A 86 -10.19 -26.95 14.43
CA ILE A 86 -11.65 -26.82 14.53
C ILE A 86 -12.21 -28.12 15.08
N THR A 87 -12.84 -28.05 16.24
CA THR A 87 -13.51 -29.19 16.87
C THR A 87 -15.02 -29.04 16.69
N LYS A 88 -15.66 -30.14 16.26
CA LYS A 88 -17.11 -30.23 16.16
C LYS A 88 -17.62 -31.08 17.32
N PHE A 89 -18.60 -30.57 18.04
CA PHE A 89 -19.26 -31.27 19.13
C PHE A 89 -20.51 -32.01 18.65
N LYS A 90 -20.86 -33.09 19.36
CA LYS A 90 -22.13 -33.78 19.13
C LYS A 90 -23.30 -32.85 19.48
N PRO A 91 -24.45 -32.98 18.79
CA PRO A 91 -25.62 -32.18 19.12
C PRO A 91 -25.97 -32.28 20.60
N GLN A 92 -26.18 -31.13 21.24
CA GLN A 92 -26.56 -31.02 22.66
C GLN A 92 -25.57 -31.65 23.66
N THR A 93 -24.31 -31.88 23.26
CA THR A 93 -23.30 -32.50 24.14
C THR A 93 -21.96 -31.81 23.99
N GLU A 94 -21.14 -31.82 25.03
CA GLU A 94 -19.74 -31.34 25.01
C GLU A 94 -18.74 -32.39 24.50
N ILE A 95 -19.23 -33.56 24.09
CA ILE A 95 -18.39 -34.64 23.55
C ILE A 95 -17.96 -34.26 22.13
N ILE A 96 -16.65 -34.29 21.89
CA ILE A 96 -16.05 -34.07 20.58
C ILE A 96 -16.49 -35.19 19.62
N ASP A 97 -17.01 -34.80 18.47
CA ASP A 97 -17.45 -35.69 17.39
C ASP A 97 -16.35 -35.87 16.35
N SER A 98 -15.73 -34.76 15.92
CA SER A 98 -14.69 -34.75 14.90
C SER A 98 -13.77 -33.53 15.05
N GLU A 99 -12.51 -33.70 14.68
CA GLU A 99 -11.52 -32.63 14.66
C GLU A 99 -11.00 -32.42 13.24
N TYR A 100 -10.84 -31.16 12.86
CA TYR A 100 -10.34 -30.75 11.55
C TYR A 100 -9.23 -29.72 11.71
N THR A 101 -8.24 -29.79 10.83
CA THR A 101 -7.17 -28.80 10.76
C THR A 101 -7.38 -27.98 9.49
N LEU A 102 -7.56 -26.67 9.65
CA LEU A 102 -7.75 -25.74 8.55
C LEU A 102 -6.56 -24.78 8.50
N ASN A 103 -5.81 -24.82 7.39
CA ASN A 103 -4.66 -23.95 7.19
C ASN A 103 -5.09 -22.74 6.37
N LEU A 104 -4.83 -21.55 6.89
CA LEU A 104 -5.03 -20.30 6.17
C LEU A 104 -3.67 -19.81 5.67
N TYR A 105 -3.54 -19.67 4.35
CA TYR A 105 -2.37 -19.14 3.70
C TYR A 105 -2.57 -17.65 3.39
N ASP A 106 -1.48 -16.90 3.47
CA ASP A 106 -1.47 -15.46 3.21
C ASP A 106 -0.32 -15.09 2.26
N ARG A 107 -0.62 -14.20 1.33
CA ARG A 107 0.26 -13.66 0.29
C ARG A 107 0.06 -12.16 0.21
N THR A 108 1.15 -11.42 0.27
CA THR A 108 1.13 -9.97 0.16
C THR A 108 1.90 -9.52 -1.07
N LEU A 109 1.33 -8.56 -1.81
CA LEU A 109 2.01 -7.83 -2.87
C LEU A 109 2.07 -6.35 -2.49
N GLN A 110 3.26 -5.78 -2.47
CA GLN A 110 3.48 -4.36 -2.20
C GLN A 110 3.61 -3.59 -3.51
N ILE A 111 2.80 -2.55 -3.65
CA ILE A 111 2.82 -1.65 -4.79
C ILE A 111 3.20 -0.25 -4.32
N THR A 112 3.98 0.44 -5.15
CA THR A 112 4.46 1.80 -4.90
C THR A 112 4.16 2.71 -6.08
N ASP A 113 4.26 4.01 -5.84
CA ASP A 113 4.11 5.04 -6.85
C ASP A 113 2.77 4.98 -7.61
N VAL A 114 1.69 4.63 -6.92
CA VAL A 114 0.37 4.44 -7.55
C VAL A 114 -0.32 5.79 -7.76
N PRO A 115 -0.59 6.22 -9.01
CA PRO A 115 -1.35 7.45 -9.25
C PRO A 115 -2.79 7.33 -8.76
N THR A 116 -3.34 8.41 -8.22
CA THR A 116 -4.74 8.41 -7.72
C THR A 116 -5.78 8.06 -8.79
N THR A 117 -5.46 8.28 -10.06
CA THR A 117 -6.33 7.91 -11.19
C THR A 117 -6.33 6.42 -11.52
N GLN A 118 -5.24 5.70 -11.24
CA GLN A 118 -5.07 4.29 -11.59
C GLN A 118 -5.58 3.35 -10.48
N LEU A 119 -5.42 3.72 -9.21
CA LEU A 119 -5.84 2.87 -8.08
C LEU A 119 -7.32 2.41 -8.19
N PRO A 120 -8.31 3.28 -8.47
CA PRO A 120 -9.71 2.84 -8.60
C PRO A 120 -9.95 1.84 -9.73
N LEU A 121 -9.16 1.92 -10.82
CA LEU A 121 -9.23 0.96 -11.93
C LEU A 121 -8.68 -0.39 -11.49
N LEU A 122 -7.54 -0.38 -10.78
CA LEU A 122 -6.94 -1.60 -10.23
C LEU A 122 -7.89 -2.28 -9.25
N LEU A 123 -8.53 -1.53 -8.35
CA LEU A 123 -9.50 -2.07 -7.39
C LEU A 123 -10.67 -2.78 -8.10
N ARG A 124 -11.19 -2.19 -9.16
CA ARG A 124 -12.28 -2.78 -9.95
C ARG A 124 -11.85 -4.06 -10.66
N VAL A 125 -10.61 -4.10 -11.18
CA VAL A 125 -10.06 -5.31 -11.79
C VAL A 125 -9.92 -6.41 -10.73
N ILE A 126 -9.35 -6.09 -9.58
CA ILE A 126 -9.21 -7.02 -8.44
C ILE A 126 -10.56 -7.61 -8.06
N GLU A 127 -11.57 -6.76 -7.84
CA GLU A 127 -12.93 -7.19 -7.49
C GLU A 127 -13.52 -8.15 -8.54
N ALA A 128 -13.36 -7.83 -9.82
CA ALA A 128 -13.88 -8.65 -10.91
C ALA A 128 -13.13 -9.98 -11.11
N THR A 129 -11.84 -10.04 -10.75
CA THR A 129 -10.99 -11.22 -10.97
C THR A 129 -10.81 -12.10 -9.73
N THR A 130 -11.33 -11.68 -8.57
CA THR A 130 -11.14 -12.41 -7.31
C THR A 130 -11.73 -13.83 -7.40
N PRO A 131 -10.92 -14.88 -7.22
CA PRO A 131 -11.40 -16.25 -7.28
C PRO A 131 -12.20 -16.61 -6.02
N VAL A 132 -13.02 -17.65 -6.14
CA VAL A 132 -13.84 -18.14 -5.03
C VAL A 132 -12.94 -18.64 -3.89
N GLY A 133 -13.26 -18.26 -2.65
CA GLY A 133 -12.54 -18.72 -1.47
C GLY A 133 -11.23 -17.96 -1.18
N VAL A 134 -10.94 -16.90 -1.94
CA VAL A 134 -9.86 -15.96 -1.64
C VAL A 134 -10.46 -14.65 -1.14
N SER A 135 -9.96 -14.17 -0.01
CA SER A 135 -10.28 -12.86 0.55
C SER A 135 -9.12 -11.90 0.31
N ILE A 136 -9.41 -10.70 -0.17
CA ILE A 136 -8.41 -9.68 -0.48
C ILE A 136 -8.62 -8.49 0.45
N ASN A 137 -7.54 -7.96 0.98
CA ASN A 137 -7.52 -6.76 1.79
C ASN A 137 -6.44 -5.81 1.27
N ILE A 138 -6.74 -4.52 1.23
CA ILE A 138 -5.81 -3.51 0.71
C ILE A 138 -5.59 -2.49 1.81
N VAL A 139 -4.36 -2.41 2.28
CA VAL A 139 -3.98 -1.60 3.44
C VAL A 139 -2.75 -0.77 3.08
N GLN A 140 -2.61 0.40 3.68
CA GLN A 140 -1.38 1.16 3.61
C GLN A 140 -0.25 0.37 4.28
N HIS A 141 0.94 0.40 3.67
CA HIS A 141 2.13 -0.22 4.25
C HIS A 141 2.55 0.52 5.52
N ASP A 142 2.96 -0.23 6.53
CA ASP A 142 3.41 0.23 7.84
C ASP A 142 4.51 -0.73 8.32
N ASP A 143 5.42 -0.23 9.15
CA ASP A 143 6.65 -0.94 9.55
C ASP A 143 6.34 -2.28 10.26
N HIS A 144 5.20 -2.36 10.96
CA HIS A 144 4.74 -3.59 11.61
C HIS A 144 4.59 -4.76 10.62
N TYR A 145 4.21 -4.52 9.36
CA TYR A 145 4.06 -5.59 8.38
C TYR A 145 5.40 -6.20 7.97
N GLU A 146 6.48 -5.41 8.07
CA GLU A 146 7.83 -5.90 7.88
C GLU A 146 8.30 -6.69 9.11
N GLU A 147 7.99 -6.22 10.33
CA GLU A 147 8.28 -6.96 11.57
C GLU A 147 7.62 -8.35 11.59
N ASP A 148 6.36 -8.46 11.15
CA ASP A 148 5.60 -9.71 11.06
C ASP A 148 6.25 -10.77 10.16
N ARG A 149 7.10 -10.35 9.22
CA ARG A 149 7.84 -11.26 8.33
C ARG A 149 8.94 -12.01 9.07
N TYR A 150 9.48 -11.41 10.15
CA TYR A 150 10.64 -11.93 10.86
C TYR A 150 10.22 -12.71 12.11
N ILE A 151 11.08 -13.65 12.50
CA ILE A 151 10.90 -14.39 13.76
C ILE A 151 11.34 -13.46 14.90
N PRO A 152 10.52 -13.25 15.94
CA PRO A 152 10.89 -12.39 17.06
C PRO A 152 12.08 -12.96 17.83
N ASP A 153 13.00 -12.08 18.23
CA ASP A 153 14.18 -12.43 19.04
C ASP A 153 13.76 -12.65 20.51
N THR A 154 13.75 -13.92 20.94
CA THR A 154 13.33 -14.32 22.28
C THR A 154 14.25 -13.79 23.38
N ASP A 155 15.54 -13.68 23.11
CA ASP A 155 16.54 -13.26 24.10
C ASP A 155 16.42 -11.76 24.34
N LEU A 156 16.24 -10.99 23.26
CA LEU A 156 15.97 -9.56 23.32
C LEU A 156 14.67 -9.28 24.09
N LEU A 157 13.61 -10.06 23.85
CA LEU A 157 12.35 -9.94 24.58
C LEU A 157 12.52 -10.25 26.08
N ALA A 158 13.26 -11.29 26.43
CA ALA A 158 13.55 -11.64 27.83
C ALA A 158 14.34 -10.53 28.53
N LEU A 159 15.38 -9.99 27.88
CA LEU A 159 16.17 -8.88 28.44
C LEU A 159 15.34 -7.60 28.62
N LYS A 160 14.43 -7.29 27.68
CA LYS A 160 13.49 -6.17 27.83
C LYS A 160 12.58 -6.37 29.04
N GLN A 161 12.06 -7.58 29.23
CA GLN A 161 11.21 -7.91 30.37
C GLN A 161 11.97 -7.79 31.70
N GLU A 162 13.21 -8.29 31.77
CA GLU A 162 14.07 -8.13 32.96
C GLU A 162 14.34 -6.65 33.28
N LEU A 163 14.58 -5.82 32.26
CA LEU A 163 14.76 -4.38 32.46
C LEU A 163 13.51 -3.69 32.98
N ASP A 164 12.33 -4.09 32.48
CA ASP A 164 11.04 -3.56 32.95
C ASP A 164 10.80 -3.95 34.42
N ASP A 165 11.11 -5.19 34.81
CA ASP A 165 11.01 -5.68 36.19
C ASP A 165 11.96 -4.93 37.16
N ILE A 166 13.12 -4.49 36.66
CA ILE A 166 14.12 -3.73 37.43
C ILE A 166 13.77 -2.23 37.52
N GLY A 167 12.70 -1.79 36.86
CA GLY A 167 12.17 -0.42 36.96
C GLY A 167 12.40 0.46 35.72
N GLY A 168 12.79 -0.14 34.59
CA GLY A 168 12.89 0.49 33.28
C GLY A 168 13.96 1.59 33.18
N PRO A 169 14.12 2.20 31.98
CA PRO A 169 15.03 3.32 31.83
C PRO A 169 14.52 4.53 32.63
N SER A 170 15.31 4.96 33.63
CA SER A 170 15.03 6.18 34.38
C SER A 170 14.92 7.36 33.40
N LYS A 171 13.70 7.93 33.26
CA LYS A 171 13.49 9.11 32.44
C LYS A 171 14.35 10.24 32.99
N LYS A 172 15.45 10.57 32.29
CA LYS A 172 16.20 11.80 32.58
C LYS A 172 15.26 12.98 32.40
N LYS A 173 15.07 13.76 33.46
CA LYS A 173 14.39 15.06 33.44
C LYS A 173 15.13 16.05 32.55
#